data_AF-A0A918DF02-F1
#
_entry.id   AF-A0A918DF02-F1
#
_cell.length_a   1.000
_cell.length_b   1.000
_cell.length_c   1.000
_cell.angle_alpha   90.00
_cell.angle_beta   90.00
_cell.angle_gamma   90.00
#
_symmetry.space_group_name_H-M   'P 1'
#
loop_
_entity.id
_entity.type
_entity.pdbx_description
1 polymer ?
#
loop_
_entity_poly.entity_id
_entity_poly.type
_entity_poly.pdbx_seq_one_letter_code
_entity_poly.pdbx_strand_id
1 'polypeptide(L)'
;MKSIKKIFAGLGLIAAMTCNANAALITQDLIEVALDGSTGVIGSITINTDNALVDPVHGTGEVLSFVSFNFLGYDIPVDDSIFFQAIFDTNNIYAGIEFLDFDIDFSLPGWAFQGYFDAFDNPDFNYFTVFDSGSADLLFVNGLALGQASVVSEPATLAMFGLMLGLLGMRRKMQK
;
A
#
# COMPACT_ATOMS: atom_id res chain seq x y z
N MET A 1 -46.60 7.85 -7.54
CA MET A 1 -45.56 8.02 -8.60
C MET A 1 -44.41 8.97 -8.24
N LYS A 2 -44.60 10.10 -7.53
CA LYS A 2 -43.50 11.03 -7.18
C LYS A 2 -42.45 10.46 -6.21
N SER A 3 -42.83 9.52 -5.34
CA SER A 3 -41.96 8.84 -4.36
C SER A 3 -41.03 7.80 -5.01
N ILE A 4 -41.53 7.02 -5.97
CA ILE A 4 -40.75 6.01 -6.70
C ILE A 4 -39.56 6.64 -7.46
N LYS A 5 -39.77 7.79 -8.12
CA LYS A 5 -38.69 8.51 -8.84
C LYS A 5 -37.57 8.99 -7.91
N LYS A 6 -37.88 9.32 -6.65
CA LYS A 6 -36.88 9.73 -5.65
C LYS A 6 -36.06 8.53 -5.14
N ILE A 7 -36.70 7.37 -5.00
CA ILE A 7 -36.06 6.11 -4.62
C ILE A 7 -35.10 5.65 -5.72
N PHE A 8 -35.51 5.66 -6.99
CA PHE A 8 -34.63 5.33 -8.12
C PHE A 8 -33.47 6.32 -8.28
N ALA A 9 -33.68 7.62 -8.04
CA ALA A 9 -32.60 8.60 -8.05
C ALA A 9 -31.59 8.38 -6.90
N GLY A 10 -32.07 8.04 -5.70
CA GLY A 10 -31.22 7.71 -4.56
C GLY A 10 -30.42 6.41 -4.77
N LEU A 11 -31.06 5.37 -5.31
CA LEU A 11 -30.41 4.10 -5.65
C LEU A 11 -29.39 4.25 -6.77
N GLY A 12 -29.70 5.02 -7.81
CA GLY A 12 -28.76 5.29 -8.90
C GLY A 12 -27.53 6.10 -8.43
N LEU A 13 -27.71 6.98 -7.45
CA LEU A 13 -26.61 7.73 -6.85
C LEU A 13 -25.72 6.83 -5.99
N ILE A 14 -26.31 5.99 -5.14
CA ILE A 14 -25.59 4.98 -4.33
C ILE A 14 -24.82 4.01 -5.23
N ALA A 15 -25.45 3.52 -6.31
CA ALA A 15 -24.81 2.65 -7.28
C ALA A 15 -23.67 3.33 -8.04
N ALA A 16 -23.75 4.65 -8.31
CA ALA A 16 -22.65 5.39 -8.92
C ALA A 16 -21.45 5.59 -7.97
N MET A 17 -21.64 5.47 -6.65
CA MET A 17 -20.55 5.58 -5.67
C MET A 17 -19.78 4.27 -5.47
N THR A 18 -20.37 3.13 -5.84
CA THR A 18 -19.77 1.79 -5.66
C THR A 18 -18.87 1.36 -6.82
N CYS A 19 -18.77 2.16 -7.89
CA CYS A 19 -18.07 1.76 -9.12
C CYS A 19 -16.63 2.25 -9.24
N ASN A 20 -16.10 3.00 -8.26
CA ASN A 20 -14.69 3.38 -8.28
C ASN A 20 -13.94 2.36 -7.41
N ALA A 21 -13.08 1.55 -8.04
CA ALA A 21 -11.94 0.98 -7.32
C ALA A 21 -11.13 2.18 -6.84
N ASN A 22 -11.35 2.60 -5.59
CA ASN A 22 -10.64 3.74 -5.04
C ASN A 22 -9.20 3.27 -4.81
N ALA A 23 -8.24 4.05 -5.31
CA ALA A 23 -6.88 4.04 -4.82
C ALA A 23 -6.87 3.93 -3.28
N ALA A 24 -5.97 3.12 -2.75
CA ALA A 24 -5.80 2.92 -1.33
C ALA A 24 -4.32 3.03 -0.97
N LEU A 25 -4.07 3.55 0.22
CA LEU A 25 -2.77 3.46 0.87
C LEU A 25 -2.76 2.19 1.71
N ILE A 26 -1.78 1.32 1.48
CA ILE A 26 -1.50 0.14 2.30
C ILE A 26 -0.25 0.44 3.10
N THR A 27 -0.36 0.43 4.43
CA THR A 27 0.76 0.61 5.35
C THR A 27 0.98 -0.65 6.18
N GLN A 28 2.23 -1.11 6.28
CA GLN A 28 2.63 -2.23 7.12
C GLN A 28 3.93 -1.97 7.86
N ASP A 29 4.03 -2.49 9.07
CA ASP A 29 5.27 -2.52 9.82
C ASP A 29 6.23 -3.56 9.23
N LEU A 30 7.52 -3.26 9.28
CA LEU A 30 8.60 -4.20 8.99
C LEU A 30 9.07 -4.79 10.32
N ILE A 31 8.99 -6.10 10.44
CA ILE A 31 9.29 -6.84 11.66
C ILE A 31 10.55 -7.65 11.43
N GLU A 32 11.57 -7.37 12.22
CA GLU A 32 12.75 -8.21 12.32
C GLU A 32 12.40 -9.52 13.03
N VAL A 33 12.92 -10.62 12.51
CA VAL A 33 12.96 -11.92 13.17
C VAL A 33 14.42 -12.26 13.41
N ALA A 34 14.88 -12.03 14.63
CA ALA A 34 16.26 -12.30 15.01
C ALA A 34 16.54 -13.80 15.11
N LEU A 35 17.82 -14.18 15.08
CA LEU A 35 18.26 -15.59 15.15
C LEU A 35 17.85 -16.31 16.45
N ASP A 36 17.60 -15.56 17.53
CA ASP A 36 17.11 -16.10 18.80
C ASP A 36 15.57 -16.24 18.85
N GLY A 37 14.89 -15.90 17.75
CA GLY A 37 13.43 -15.91 17.62
C GLY A 37 12.73 -14.69 18.21
N SER A 38 13.48 -13.70 18.72
CA SER A 38 12.88 -12.43 19.12
C SER A 38 12.40 -11.65 17.91
N THR A 39 11.32 -10.88 18.11
CA THR A 39 10.74 -10.05 17.06
C THR A 39 10.65 -8.59 17.50
N GLY A 40 10.85 -7.68 16.55
CA GLY A 40 10.82 -6.24 16.81
C GLY A 40 10.46 -5.45 15.55
N VAL A 41 9.72 -4.36 15.73
CA VAL A 41 9.43 -3.44 14.63
C VAL A 41 10.70 -2.64 14.31
N ILE A 42 11.18 -2.76 13.08
CA ILE A 42 12.37 -2.09 12.58
C ILE A 42 12.05 -0.98 11.59
N GLY A 43 10.79 -0.82 11.19
CA GLY A 43 10.40 0.16 10.20
C GLY A 43 8.95 0.03 9.80
N SER A 44 8.59 0.76 8.75
CA SER A 44 7.25 0.72 8.16
C SER A 44 7.32 1.09 6.70
N ILE A 45 6.45 0.49 5.90
CA ILE A 45 6.30 0.79 4.49
C ILE A 45 4.86 1.19 4.17
N THR A 46 4.71 2.19 3.31
CA THR A 46 3.43 2.58 2.72
C THR A 46 3.53 2.57 1.21
N ILE A 47 2.57 1.92 0.55
CA ILE A 47 2.41 1.94 -0.90
C ILE A 47 1.05 2.53 -1.30
N ASN A 48 0.94 3.04 -2.52
CA ASN A 48 -0.33 3.48 -3.11
C ASN A 48 -0.76 2.53 -4.22
N THR A 49 -1.95 1.95 -4.09
CA THR A 49 -2.51 1.04 -5.10
C THR A 49 -2.88 1.75 -6.41
N ASP A 50 -2.98 3.08 -6.44
CA ASP A 50 -3.22 3.84 -7.69
C ASP A 50 -2.06 3.72 -8.68
N ASN A 51 -0.84 3.57 -8.15
CA ASN A 51 0.38 3.42 -8.94
C ASN A 51 0.58 1.97 -9.41
N ALA A 52 -0.36 1.07 -9.12
CA ALA A 52 -0.17 -0.34 -9.37
C ALA A 52 -0.42 -0.70 -10.84
N LEU A 53 0.49 -1.49 -11.41
CA LEU A 53 0.22 -2.26 -12.61
C LEU A 53 -0.61 -3.48 -12.20
N VAL A 54 -1.87 -3.50 -12.63
CA VAL A 54 -2.82 -4.57 -12.28
C VAL A 54 -2.74 -5.69 -13.31
N ASP A 55 -2.49 -6.91 -12.85
CA ASP A 55 -2.70 -8.13 -13.62
C ASP A 55 -4.09 -8.69 -13.33
N PRO A 56 -5.06 -8.52 -14.25
CA PRO A 56 -6.43 -9.01 -14.04
C PRO A 56 -6.55 -10.54 -14.12
N VAL A 57 -5.54 -11.25 -14.64
CA VAL A 57 -5.57 -12.72 -14.76
C VAL A 57 -5.28 -13.37 -13.42
N HIS A 58 -4.27 -12.86 -12.72
CA HIS A 58 -3.86 -13.37 -11.42
C HIS A 58 -4.50 -12.59 -10.26
N GLY A 59 -5.10 -11.43 -10.54
CA GLY A 59 -5.72 -10.59 -9.52
C GLY A 59 -4.71 -9.87 -8.65
N THR A 60 -3.51 -9.60 -9.15
CA THR A 60 -2.43 -8.96 -8.38
C THR A 60 -2.19 -7.53 -8.86
N GLY A 61 -1.74 -6.68 -7.94
CA GLY A 61 -1.31 -5.32 -8.22
C GLY A 61 0.16 -5.18 -7.85
N GLU A 62 0.97 -4.72 -8.80
CA GLU A 62 2.40 -4.51 -8.62
C GLU A 62 2.72 -3.01 -8.55
N VAL A 63 3.44 -2.58 -7.52
CA VAL A 63 3.96 -1.22 -7.40
C VAL A 63 5.48 -1.25 -7.40
N LEU A 64 6.08 -0.31 -8.15
CA LEU A 64 7.54 -0.16 -8.26
C LEU A 64 8.06 1.07 -7.51
N SER A 65 7.21 1.69 -6.69
CA SER A 65 7.57 2.80 -5.83
C SER A 65 6.77 2.77 -4.53
N PHE A 66 7.36 3.30 -3.47
CA PHE A 66 6.71 3.49 -2.17
C PHE A 66 6.31 4.96 -1.97
N VAL A 67 5.31 5.20 -1.13
CA VAL A 67 4.92 6.53 -0.66
C VAL A 67 5.80 6.98 0.51
N SER A 68 6.07 6.04 1.43
CA SER A 68 6.96 6.25 2.56
C SER A 68 7.62 4.93 2.94
N PHE A 69 8.90 4.96 3.24
CA PHE A 69 9.63 3.80 3.73
C PHE A 69 10.53 4.26 4.87
N ASN A 70 10.22 3.80 6.09
CA ASN A 70 11.11 3.91 7.24
C ASN A 70 11.80 2.57 7.46
N PHE A 71 13.13 2.57 7.57
CA PHE A 71 13.91 1.36 7.81
C PHE A 71 15.03 1.63 8.81
N LEU A 72 15.08 0.83 9.87
CA LEU A 72 16.04 0.94 10.98
C LEU A 72 16.08 2.35 11.59
N GLY A 73 14.94 3.04 11.61
CA GLY A 73 14.81 4.41 12.12
C GLY A 73 15.18 5.51 11.13
N TYR A 74 15.51 5.17 9.88
CA TYR A 74 15.79 6.13 8.82
C TYR A 74 14.61 6.23 7.84
N ASP A 75 14.23 7.46 7.50
CA ASP A 75 13.28 7.71 6.41
C ASP A 75 14.03 7.66 5.08
N ILE A 76 13.73 6.63 4.29
CA ILE A 76 14.32 6.45 2.96
C ILE A 76 13.66 7.43 1.99
N PRO A 77 14.44 8.29 1.32
CA PRO A 77 13.91 9.20 0.32
C PRO A 77 13.40 8.41 -0.89
N VAL A 78 12.30 8.87 -1.47
CA VAL A 78 11.82 8.35 -2.74
C VAL A 78 12.82 8.77 -3.83
N ASP A 79 13.42 7.80 -4.51
CA ASP A 79 14.39 7.98 -5.59
C ASP A 79 14.15 6.92 -6.67
N ASP A 80 14.03 7.33 -7.94
CA ASP A 80 13.77 6.44 -9.08
C ASP A 80 14.93 5.46 -9.37
N SER A 81 16.10 5.68 -8.77
CA SER A 81 17.26 4.78 -8.88
C SER A 81 17.22 3.60 -7.90
N ILE A 82 16.36 3.65 -6.89
CA ILE A 82 16.16 2.57 -5.93
C ILE A 82 15.39 1.43 -6.60
N PHE A 83 15.86 0.20 -6.41
CA PHE A 83 15.06 -0.95 -6.77
C PHE A 83 14.02 -1.20 -5.69
N PHE A 84 12.76 -1.23 -6.08
CA PHE A 84 11.65 -1.50 -5.19
C PHE A 84 10.54 -2.20 -5.95
N GLN A 85 10.00 -3.26 -5.36
CA GLN A 85 8.84 -3.98 -5.87
C GLN A 85 7.99 -4.44 -4.70
N ALA A 86 6.70 -4.13 -4.74
CA ALA A 86 5.73 -4.74 -3.84
C ALA A 86 4.50 -5.22 -4.61
N ILE A 87 3.97 -6.37 -4.21
CA ILE A 87 2.78 -6.98 -4.81
C ILE A 87 1.73 -7.21 -3.74
N PHE A 88 0.47 -6.97 -4.09
CA PHE A 88 -0.70 -7.21 -3.25
C PHE A 88 -1.83 -7.87 -4.04
N ASP A 89 -2.72 -8.60 -3.36
CA ASP A 89 -3.95 -9.13 -3.96
C ASP A 89 -4.99 -8.01 -4.15
N THR A 90 -5.36 -7.74 -5.40
CA THR A 90 -6.38 -6.73 -5.75
C THR A 90 -7.79 -7.16 -5.34
N ASN A 91 -8.02 -8.46 -5.14
CA ASN A 91 -9.29 -8.99 -4.62
C ASN A 91 -9.36 -8.88 -3.08
N ASN A 92 -8.22 -8.72 -2.41
CA ASN A 92 -8.13 -8.63 -0.96
C ASN A 92 -7.00 -7.68 -0.51
N ILE A 93 -7.17 -6.39 -0.78
CA ILE A 93 -6.19 -5.35 -0.38
C ILE A 93 -5.94 -5.30 1.15
N TYR A 94 -6.83 -5.87 1.96
CA TYR A 94 -6.68 -5.94 3.42
C TYR A 94 -5.72 -7.04 3.89
N ALA A 95 -5.31 -7.97 3.01
CA ALA A 95 -4.19 -8.87 3.27
C ALA A 95 -2.86 -8.10 3.34
N GLY A 96 -2.79 -6.95 2.66
CA GLY A 96 -1.58 -6.14 2.57
C GLY A 96 -0.67 -6.55 1.42
N ILE A 97 0.61 -6.26 1.60
CA ILE A 97 1.71 -6.65 0.74
C ILE A 97 1.99 -8.14 0.98
N GLU A 98 1.99 -8.91 -0.10
CA GLU A 98 2.24 -10.35 -0.11
C GLU A 98 3.62 -10.69 -0.67
N PHE A 99 4.23 -9.76 -1.40
CA PHE A 99 5.60 -9.84 -1.87
C PHE A 99 6.27 -8.47 -1.76
N LEU A 100 7.50 -8.44 -1.28
CA LEU A 100 8.32 -7.23 -1.17
C LEU A 100 9.77 -7.58 -1.52
N ASP A 101 10.33 -6.83 -2.45
CA ASP A 101 11.75 -6.90 -2.82
C ASP A 101 12.29 -5.47 -2.93
N PHE A 102 13.44 -5.22 -2.34
CA PHE A 102 14.07 -3.90 -2.38
C PHE A 102 15.59 -4.00 -2.33
N ASP A 103 16.24 -3.07 -3.01
CA ASP A 103 17.68 -2.84 -2.95
C ASP A 103 17.91 -1.31 -2.95
N ILE A 104 18.44 -0.82 -1.84
CA ILE A 104 18.49 0.60 -1.47
C ILE A 104 19.93 0.96 -1.08
N ASP A 105 20.58 1.79 -1.88
CA ASP A 105 21.81 2.46 -1.51
C ASP A 105 21.51 3.76 -0.74
N PHE A 106 21.81 3.80 0.57
CA PHE A 106 21.49 4.95 1.41
C PHE A 106 22.73 5.68 1.95
N SER A 107 22.94 6.89 1.44
CA SER A 107 24.15 7.70 1.68
C SER A 107 24.37 8.16 3.13
N LEU A 108 23.36 8.14 4.01
CA LEU A 108 23.46 8.57 5.41
C LEU A 108 22.75 7.58 6.34
N PRO A 109 23.44 6.63 6.99
CA PRO A 109 24.81 6.75 7.50
C PRO A 109 25.91 6.18 6.57
N GLY A 110 25.58 5.86 5.32
CA GLY A 110 26.47 5.12 4.42
C GLY A 110 26.22 3.62 4.50
N TRP A 111 24.95 3.23 4.52
CA TRP A 111 24.53 1.83 4.54
C TRP A 111 23.75 1.51 3.27
N ALA A 112 23.87 0.28 2.80
CA ALA A 112 22.99 -0.26 1.77
C ALA A 112 22.11 -1.34 2.39
N PHE A 113 20.86 -1.40 1.95
CA PHE A 113 19.86 -2.33 2.45
C PHE A 113 19.30 -3.13 1.29
N GLN A 114 19.24 -4.44 1.45
CA GLN A 114 18.42 -5.29 0.59
C GLN A 114 17.44 -6.07 1.45
N GLY A 115 16.30 -6.42 0.91
CA GLY A 115 15.38 -7.30 1.61
C GLY A 115 14.39 -7.95 0.69
N TYR A 116 13.96 -9.13 1.12
CA TYR A 116 13.07 -10.00 0.39
C TYR A 116 12.05 -10.58 1.34
N PHE A 117 10.79 -10.53 0.94
CA PHE A 117 9.69 -11.13 1.64
C PHE A 117 8.69 -11.69 0.64
N ASP A 118 8.32 -12.96 0.83
CA ASP A 118 7.22 -13.63 0.15
C ASP A 118 6.33 -14.30 1.20
N ALA A 119 5.03 -13.97 1.19
CA ALA A 119 4.04 -14.50 2.13
C ALA A 119 3.66 -15.96 1.83
N PHE A 120 3.95 -16.47 0.63
CA PHE A 120 3.56 -17.78 0.15
C PHE A 120 4.71 -18.78 0.07
N ASP A 121 5.96 -18.32 0.13
CA ASP A 121 7.15 -19.17 0.21
C ASP A 121 7.50 -19.55 1.67
N ASN A 122 8.61 -20.27 1.85
CA ASN A 122 9.13 -20.62 3.16
C ASN A 122 9.52 -19.34 3.93
N PRO A 123 8.94 -19.08 5.13
CA PRO A 123 9.27 -17.90 5.92
C PRO A 123 10.75 -17.80 6.31
N ASP A 124 11.49 -18.93 6.33
CA ASP A 124 12.93 -18.93 6.57
C ASP A 124 13.76 -18.27 5.45
N PHE A 125 13.15 -18.04 4.27
CA PHE A 125 13.78 -17.33 3.15
C PHE A 125 13.46 -15.84 3.12
N ASN A 126 12.62 -15.36 4.03
CA ASN A 126 12.37 -13.92 4.15
C ASN A 126 13.48 -13.29 4.97
N TYR A 127 14.18 -12.31 4.40
CA TYR A 127 15.34 -11.71 5.03
C TYR A 127 15.46 -10.23 4.71
N PHE A 128 16.30 -9.56 5.48
CA PHE A 128 16.92 -8.32 5.06
C PHE A 128 18.40 -8.35 5.41
N THR A 129 19.20 -7.62 4.66
CA THR A 129 20.64 -7.53 4.84
C THR A 129 21.06 -6.07 4.84
N VAL A 130 22.00 -5.74 5.72
CA VAL A 130 22.59 -4.41 5.81
C VAL A 130 24.07 -4.51 5.48
N PHE A 131 24.51 -3.65 4.57
CA PHE A 131 25.89 -3.52 4.15
C PHE A 131 26.43 -2.13 4.48
N ASP A 132 27.74 -2.03 4.62
CA ASP A 132 28.43 -0.75 4.57
C ASP A 132 28.53 -0.30 3.09
N SER A 133 27.98 0.87 2.76
CA SER A 133 27.89 1.33 1.37
C SER A 133 29.25 1.72 0.77
N GLY A 134 30.28 1.95 1.60
CA GLY A 134 31.61 2.33 1.16
C GLY A 134 32.49 1.14 0.79
N SER A 135 32.34 0.03 1.53
CA SER A 135 33.16 -1.17 1.41
C SER A 135 32.42 -2.39 0.82
N ALA A 136 31.08 -2.34 0.77
CA ALA A 136 30.20 -3.47 0.49
C ALA A 136 30.35 -4.63 1.50
N ASP A 137 30.90 -4.36 2.69
CA ASP A 137 31.02 -5.35 3.75
C ASP A 137 29.65 -5.63 4.38
N LEU A 138 29.36 -6.90 4.62
CA LEU A 138 28.17 -7.33 5.34
C LEU A 138 28.24 -6.87 6.81
N LEU A 139 27.27 -6.06 7.23
CA LEU A 139 27.13 -5.65 8.63
C LEU A 139 26.30 -6.68 9.40
N PHE A 140 25.10 -7.01 8.91
CA PHE A 140 24.26 -8.06 9.49
C PHE A 140 23.14 -8.51 8.54
N VAL A 141 22.55 -9.67 8.87
CA VAL A 141 21.39 -10.27 8.18
C VAL A 141 20.45 -10.84 9.23
N ASN A 142 19.16 -10.60 9.08
CA ASN A 142 18.11 -11.16 9.93
C ASN A 142 16.87 -11.49 9.11
N GLY A 143 15.93 -12.22 9.71
CA GLY A 143 14.66 -12.54 9.08
C GLY A 143 13.76 -11.31 8.96
N LEU A 144 12.92 -11.29 7.92
CA LEU A 144 11.95 -10.23 7.68
C LEU A 144 10.53 -10.79 7.71
N ALA A 145 9.64 -10.12 8.42
CA ALA A 145 8.21 -10.35 8.38
C ALA A 145 7.47 -9.02 8.24
N LEU A 146 6.24 -9.07 7.72
CA LEU A 146 5.37 -7.91 7.65
C LEU A 146 4.31 -7.95 8.74
N GLY A 147 4.04 -6.79 9.34
CA GLY A 147 2.98 -6.60 10.32
C GLY A 147 1.59 -6.60 9.68
N GLN A 148 0.57 -6.33 10.50
CA GLN A 148 -0.80 -6.22 10.03
C GLN A 148 -0.97 -5.02 9.10
N ALA A 149 -1.68 -5.22 7.98
CA ALA A 149 -1.98 -4.15 7.05
C ALA A 149 -2.98 -3.13 7.61
N SER A 150 -2.65 -1.86 7.46
CA SER A 150 -3.57 -0.73 7.62
C SER A 150 -3.90 -0.17 6.25
N VAL A 151 -5.16 -0.31 5.83
CA VAL A 151 -5.63 0.14 4.52
C VAL A 151 -6.49 1.39 4.66
N VAL A 152 -6.10 2.44 3.96
CA VAL A 152 -6.84 3.72 3.92
C VAL A 152 -7.20 4.03 2.48
N SER A 153 -8.48 3.91 2.14
CA SER A 153 -8.97 4.31 0.82
C SER A 153 -8.86 5.83 0.64
N GLU A 154 -8.45 6.26 -0.54
CA GLU A 154 -8.50 7.67 -0.91
C GLU A 154 -9.95 8.17 -0.91
N PRO A 155 -10.19 9.44 -0.54
CA PRO A 155 -11.53 10.00 -0.57
C PRO A 155 -12.13 9.94 -1.97
N ALA A 156 -13.31 9.32 -2.12
CA ALA A 156 -14.08 9.28 -3.37
C ALA A 156 -14.65 10.68 -3.73
N THR A 157 -13.77 11.64 -3.99
CA THR A 157 -14.07 13.08 -4.17
C THR A 157 -15.03 13.32 -5.32
N LEU A 158 -14.90 12.61 -6.44
CA LEU A 158 -15.83 12.72 -7.57
C LEU A 158 -17.24 12.24 -7.18
N ALA A 159 -17.32 11.16 -6.41
CA ALA A 159 -18.58 10.61 -5.94
C ALA A 159 -19.23 11.59 -4.94
N MET A 160 -18.45 12.15 -4.01
CA MET A 160 -18.89 13.21 -3.09
C MET A 160 -19.38 14.46 -3.84
N PHE A 161 -18.67 14.88 -4.89
CA PHE A 161 -19.07 16.00 -5.72
C PHE A 161 -20.38 15.72 -6.48
N GLY A 162 -20.52 14.52 -7.05
CA GLY A 162 -21.76 14.05 -7.67
C GLY A 162 -22.93 14.01 -6.68
N LEU A 163 -22.70 13.56 -5.44
CA LEU A 163 -23.65 13.62 -4.33
C LEU A 163 -24.10 15.04 -4.06
N MET A 164 -23.16 15.98 -3.92
CA MET A 164 -23.46 17.38 -3.65
C MET A 164 -24.32 17.98 -4.78
N LEU A 165 -23.94 17.78 -6.04
CA LEU A 165 -24.71 18.26 -7.19
C LEU A 165 -26.12 17.63 -7.24
N GLY A 166 -26.23 16.33 -6.96
CA GLY A 166 -27.50 15.62 -6.87
C GLY A 166 -28.41 16.18 -5.78
N LEU A 167 -27.88 16.39 -4.57
CA LEU A 167 -28.60 16.98 -3.45
C LEU A 167 -29.04 18.42 -3.75
N LEU A 168 -28.18 19.25 -4.35
CA LEU A 168 -28.54 20.61 -4.80
C LEU A 168 -29.67 20.57 -5.84
N GLY A 169 -29.61 19.66 -6.81
CA GLY A 169 -30.64 19.49 -7.83
C GLY A 169 -31.99 19.02 -7.28
N MET A 170 -31.98 18.16 -6.26
CA MET A 170 -33.19 17.72 -5.56
C MET A 170 -33.83 18.84 -4.74
N ARG A 171 -33.02 19.71 -4.12
CA ARG A 171 -33.51 20.85 -3.32
C ARG A 171 -34.28 21.87 -4.17
N ARG A 172 -33.89 22.11 -5.42
CA ARG A 172 -34.60 23.03 -6.36
C ARG A 172 -36.03 22.58 -6.69
N LYS A 173 -36.36 21.29 -6.56
CA LYS A 173 -37.73 20.78 -6.84
C LYS A 173 -38.68 20.84 -5.64
N MET A 174 -38.22 21.25 -4.46
CA MET A 174 -39.04 21.35 -3.25
C MET A 174 -39.63 22.76 -3.00
N GLN A 175 -39.21 23.79 -3.74
CA GLN A 175 -39.75 25.15 -3.63
C GLN A 175 -40.89 25.45 -4.63
N LYS A 176 -41.88 24.57 -4.75
CA LYS A 176 -43.15 24.86 -5.43
C LYS A 176 -44.32 24.49 -4.54
#